data_AF-A0A969CP35-F1
#
_entry.id   AF-A0A969CP35-F1
#
_cell.length_a   1.000
_cell.length_b   1.000
_cell.length_c   1.000
_cell.angle_alpha   90.00
_cell.angle_beta   90.00
_cell.angle_gamma   90.00
#
_symmetry.space_group_name_H-M   'P 1'
#
loop_
_entity.id
_entity.type
_entity.pdbx_description
1 polymer ?
#
loop_
_entity_poly.entity_id
_entity_poly.type
_entity_poly.pdbx_seq_one_letter_code
_entity_poly.pdbx_strand_id
1 'polypeptide(L)'
;MQWFLILYIITNLLAAAICTTIAILAPQRIAQADWGFRLVVGITALWCAASGLFFFNQSNNDFWIWTGILLVAYVTIPASWLCFIVQFTGDRLPSLAFLFLIPCATLVVYWNPDWSSLMWSINREDWFFGFSIAHYERGPWFKFVHIPYCYALNMLGQGYLVRALWQSRRKQNQPLLLLLLCGIIPLILNVLTLSPLYDPFRFFDLTPIGMSISSIFSAGDCPTINFFNDRRLPTNKFLPA
;
A
#
# COMPACT_ATOMS: atom_id res chain seq x y z
N MET A 1 24.96 -13.22 4.91
CA MET A 1 24.49 -12.28 3.87
C MET A 1 23.55 -12.96 2.88
N GLN A 2 23.88 -14.10 2.25
CA GLN A 2 22.93 -14.87 1.43
C GLN A 2 21.66 -15.33 2.18
N TRP A 3 21.78 -15.68 3.47
CA TRP A 3 20.62 -16.03 4.30
C TRP A 3 19.60 -14.89 4.43
N PHE A 4 20.05 -13.63 4.39
CA PHE A 4 19.16 -12.46 4.51
C PHE A 4 18.34 -12.29 3.24
N LEU A 5 18.97 -12.46 2.08
CA LEU A 5 18.28 -12.48 0.79
C LEU A 5 17.21 -13.58 0.74
N ILE A 6 17.56 -14.81 1.14
CA ILE A 6 16.61 -15.93 1.18
C ILE A 6 15.43 -15.60 2.11
N LEU A 7 15.71 -15.08 3.30
CA LEU A 7 14.68 -14.67 4.25
C LEU A 7 13.76 -13.60 3.65
N TYR A 8 14.33 -12.56 3.04
CA TYR A 8 13.58 -11.49 2.38
C TYR A 8 12.64 -12.03 1.29
N ILE A 9 13.15 -12.90 0.42
CA ILE A 9 12.38 -13.53 -0.65
C ILE A 9 11.23 -14.35 -0.07
N ILE A 10 11.53 -15.25 0.87
CA ILE A 10 10.52 -16.13 1.47
C ILE A 10 9.44 -15.31 2.17
N THR A 11 9.82 -14.30 2.96
CA THR A 11 8.86 -13.43 3.66
C THR A 11 7.94 -12.70 2.68
N ASN A 12 8.48 -12.14 1.60
CA ASN A 12 7.69 -11.45 0.59
C ASN A 12 6.75 -12.40 -0.16
N LEU A 13 7.21 -13.59 -0.57
CA LEU A 13 6.36 -14.56 -1.26
C LEU A 13 5.24 -15.10 -0.36
N LEU A 14 5.54 -15.37 0.91
CA LEU A 14 4.52 -15.74 1.90
C LEU A 14 3.51 -14.61 2.12
N ALA A 15 3.99 -13.37 2.28
CA ALA A 15 3.14 -12.19 2.41
C ALA A 15 2.23 -12.00 1.19
N ALA A 16 2.74 -12.23 -0.02
CA ALA A 16 1.96 -12.18 -1.25
C ALA A 16 0.83 -13.22 -1.28
N ALA A 17 1.13 -14.46 -0.90
CA ALA A 17 0.12 -15.52 -0.83
C ALA A 17 -0.98 -15.21 0.20
N ILE A 18 -0.58 -14.74 1.38
CA ILE A 18 -1.51 -14.35 2.46
C ILE A 18 -2.38 -13.17 2.00
N CYS A 19 -1.79 -12.11 1.47
CA CYS A 19 -2.53 -10.93 1.01
C CYS A 19 -3.46 -11.27 -0.16
N THR A 20 -3.04 -12.13 -1.10
CA THR A 20 -3.90 -12.62 -2.19
C THR A 20 -5.12 -13.36 -1.62
N THR A 21 -4.88 -14.25 -0.64
CA THR A 21 -5.94 -14.99 0.04
C THR A 21 -6.92 -14.04 0.74
N ILE A 22 -6.43 -13.02 1.45
CA ILE A 22 -7.26 -11.99 2.09
C ILE A 22 -8.05 -11.20 1.03
N ALA A 23 -7.39 -10.73 -0.04
CA ALA A 23 -8.04 -9.92 -1.07
C ALA A 23 -9.18 -10.66 -1.79
N ILE A 24 -9.09 -11.98 -1.95
CA ILE A 24 -10.10 -12.80 -2.63
C ILE A 24 -11.14 -13.32 -1.61
N LEU A 25 -10.70 -13.93 -0.52
CA LEU A 25 -11.56 -14.73 0.35
C LEU A 25 -12.05 -14.01 1.60
N ALA A 26 -11.46 -12.88 2.01
CA ALA A 26 -11.90 -12.20 3.24
C ALA A 26 -13.36 -11.76 3.11
N PRO A 27 -14.27 -12.24 4.00
CA PRO A 27 -15.65 -11.81 3.99
C PRO A 27 -15.71 -10.39 4.57
N GLN A 28 -16.06 -9.41 3.75
CA GLN A 28 -16.21 -8.04 4.22
C GLN A 28 -17.66 -7.73 4.53
N ARG A 29 -17.93 -7.37 5.78
CA ARG A 29 -19.30 -7.13 6.27
C ARG A 29 -19.75 -5.67 6.12
N ILE A 30 -18.84 -4.76 5.76
CA ILE A 30 -19.14 -3.35 5.46
C ILE A 30 -19.12 -3.19 3.94
N ALA A 31 -20.29 -3.34 3.30
CA ALA A 31 -20.44 -3.29 1.84
C ALA A 31 -19.88 -2.00 1.20
N GLN A 32 -19.82 -0.89 1.94
CA GLN A 32 -19.34 0.40 1.44
C GLN A 32 -17.81 0.51 1.34
N ALA A 33 -17.03 -0.27 2.11
CA ALA A 33 -15.56 -0.21 2.11
C ALA A 33 -14.87 -1.45 1.51
N ASP A 34 -15.68 -2.41 1.02
CA ASP A 34 -15.21 -3.72 0.58
C ASP A 34 -14.18 -3.62 -0.55
N TRP A 35 -14.53 -2.93 -1.63
CA TRP A 35 -13.65 -2.86 -2.80
C TRP A 35 -12.38 -2.06 -2.53
N GLY A 36 -12.44 -0.97 -1.75
CA GLY A 36 -11.27 -0.16 -1.40
C GLY A 36 -10.23 -0.98 -0.64
N PHE A 37 -10.67 -1.76 0.35
CA PHE A 37 -9.79 -2.65 1.09
C PHE A 37 -9.18 -3.73 0.20
N ARG A 38 -9.99 -4.45 -0.60
CA ARG A 38 -9.49 -5.49 -1.51
C ARG A 38 -8.46 -4.96 -2.48
N LEU A 39 -8.65 -3.73 -2.96
CA LEU A 39 -7.76 -3.08 -3.89
C LEU A 39 -6.40 -2.78 -3.21
N VAL A 40 -6.39 -2.22 -1.99
CA VAL A 40 -5.15 -2.01 -1.22
C VAL A 40 -4.42 -3.32 -0.94
N VAL A 41 -5.14 -4.35 -0.48
CA VAL A 41 -4.55 -5.65 -0.15
C VAL A 41 -4.06 -6.37 -1.41
N GLY A 42 -4.80 -6.28 -2.51
CA GLY A 42 -4.43 -6.86 -3.80
C GLY A 42 -3.17 -6.22 -4.39
N ILE A 43 -3.05 -4.89 -4.31
CA ILE A 43 -1.82 -4.20 -4.73
C ILE A 43 -0.66 -4.54 -3.80
N THR A 44 -0.91 -4.67 -2.49
CA THR A 44 0.09 -5.14 -1.54
C THR A 44 0.59 -6.54 -1.90
N ALA A 45 -0.30 -7.45 -2.30
CA ALA A 45 0.07 -8.78 -2.76
C ALA A 45 0.95 -8.73 -4.02
N LEU A 46 0.59 -7.88 -4.99
CA LEU A 46 1.40 -7.64 -6.18
C LEU A 46 2.80 -7.13 -5.82
N TRP A 47 2.88 -6.16 -4.90
CA TRP A 47 4.16 -5.61 -4.46
C TRP A 47 5.04 -6.67 -3.81
N CYS A 48 4.50 -7.41 -2.84
CA CYS A 48 5.23 -8.48 -2.18
C CYS A 48 5.69 -9.55 -3.18
N ALA A 49 4.84 -9.95 -4.13
CA ALA A 49 5.21 -10.93 -5.16
C ALA A 49 6.35 -10.41 -6.03
N ALA A 50 6.23 -9.17 -6.54
CA ALA A 50 7.25 -8.55 -7.37
C ALA A 50 8.58 -8.38 -6.62
N SER A 51 8.55 -8.00 -5.34
CA SER A 51 9.75 -7.85 -4.50
C SER A 51 10.47 -9.17 -4.27
N GLY A 52 9.73 -10.27 -4.08
CA GLY A 52 10.33 -11.61 -3.95
C GLY A 52 10.88 -12.13 -5.28
N LEU A 53 10.12 -11.95 -6.38
CA LEU A 53 10.47 -12.46 -7.70
C LEU A 53 11.61 -11.70 -8.38
N PHE A 54 11.79 -10.42 -8.05
CA PHE A 54 12.86 -9.57 -8.57
C PHE A 54 14.24 -10.27 -8.54
N PHE A 55 14.56 -10.91 -7.43
CA PHE A 55 15.86 -11.55 -7.18
C PHE A 55 16.07 -12.92 -7.86
N PHE A 56 15.10 -13.44 -8.63
CA PHE A 56 15.31 -14.66 -9.42
C PHE A 56 15.88 -14.37 -10.82
N ASN A 57 15.96 -13.11 -11.22
CA ASN A 57 16.35 -12.73 -12.58
C ASN A 57 17.81 -12.26 -12.62
N GLN A 58 18.56 -12.73 -13.61
CA GLN A 58 20.01 -12.50 -13.74
C GLN A 58 20.40 -11.56 -14.89
N SER A 59 19.42 -11.05 -15.67
CA SER A 59 19.67 -10.19 -16.83
C SER A 59 19.43 -8.70 -16.54
N ASN A 60 20.22 -7.82 -17.16
CA ASN A 60 20.04 -6.37 -17.10
C ASN A 60 18.69 -5.90 -17.67
N ASN A 61 18.14 -6.57 -18.68
CA ASN A 61 16.86 -6.18 -19.26
C ASN A 61 15.69 -6.48 -18.31
N ASP A 62 15.83 -7.52 -17.49
CA ASP A 62 14.81 -7.91 -16.52
C ASP A 62 14.69 -6.87 -15.41
N PHE A 63 15.79 -6.19 -15.04
CA PHE A 63 15.80 -5.16 -14.00
C PHE A 63 14.76 -4.05 -14.26
N TRP A 64 14.73 -3.50 -15.48
CA TRP A 64 13.78 -2.44 -15.84
C TRP A 64 12.35 -2.94 -15.87
N ILE A 65 12.12 -4.16 -16.36
CA ILE A 65 10.77 -4.73 -16.36
C ILE A 65 10.26 -4.89 -14.92
N TRP A 66 11.07 -5.47 -14.03
CA TRP A 66 10.66 -5.70 -12.65
C TRP A 66 10.55 -4.43 -11.83
N THR A 67 11.43 -3.44 -12.04
CA THR A 67 11.26 -2.13 -11.39
C THR A 67 10.02 -1.40 -11.89
N GLY A 68 9.64 -1.57 -13.16
CA GLY A 68 8.36 -1.10 -13.69
C GLY A 68 7.15 -1.79 -13.06
N ILE A 69 7.20 -3.11 -12.88
CA ILE A 69 6.14 -3.88 -12.18
C ILE A 69 6.02 -3.43 -10.73
N LEU A 70 7.15 -3.30 -10.02
CA LEU A 70 7.20 -2.76 -8.67
C LEU A 70 6.57 -1.38 -8.62
N LEU A 71 6.96 -0.48 -9.54
CA LEU A 71 6.45 0.89 -9.59
C LEU A 71 4.93 0.95 -9.62
N VAL A 72 4.24 0.02 -10.32
CA VAL A 72 2.77 -0.05 -10.33
C VAL A 72 2.21 -0.06 -8.92
N ALA A 73 2.80 -0.83 -8.01
CA ALA A 73 2.37 -0.86 -6.62
C ALA A 73 2.72 0.45 -5.87
N TYR A 74 3.95 0.97 -6.03
CA TYR A 74 4.36 2.23 -5.38
C TYR A 74 3.41 3.38 -5.71
N VAL A 75 3.01 3.50 -6.98
CA VAL A 75 2.18 4.62 -7.43
C VAL A 75 0.72 4.47 -7.09
N THR A 76 0.20 3.24 -7.05
CA THR A 76 -1.24 3.02 -6.83
C THR A 76 -1.62 2.90 -5.35
N ILE A 77 -0.72 2.45 -4.47
CA ILE A 77 -1.06 2.25 -3.04
C ILE A 77 -1.57 3.51 -2.34
N PRO A 78 -0.93 4.69 -2.43
CA PRO A 78 -1.42 5.88 -1.72
C PRO A 78 -2.82 6.31 -2.12
N ALA A 79 -3.15 6.21 -3.42
CA ALA A 79 -4.49 6.48 -3.95
C ALA A 79 -5.51 5.47 -3.43
N SER A 80 -5.14 4.21 -3.44
CA SER A 80 -5.96 3.09 -2.99
C SER A 80 -6.24 3.15 -1.50
N TRP A 81 -5.22 3.50 -0.70
CA TRP A 81 -5.32 3.70 0.74
C TRP A 81 -6.31 4.83 1.06
N LEU A 82 -6.19 5.98 0.40
CA LEU A 82 -7.14 7.06 0.62
C LEU A 82 -8.56 6.65 0.21
N CYS A 83 -8.73 5.94 -0.91
CA CYS A 83 -10.04 5.43 -1.32
C CYS A 83 -10.63 4.52 -0.24
N PHE A 84 -9.85 3.59 0.29
CA PHE A 84 -10.27 2.70 1.35
C PHE A 84 -10.67 3.46 2.61
N ILE A 85 -9.84 4.39 3.08
CA ILE A 85 -10.12 5.14 4.31
C ILE A 85 -11.36 6.02 4.17
N VAL A 86 -11.53 6.74 3.07
CA VAL A 86 -12.69 7.60 2.84
C VAL A 86 -13.99 6.78 2.79
N GLN A 87 -13.96 5.59 2.18
CA GLN A 87 -15.08 4.65 2.23
C GLN A 87 -15.35 4.15 3.65
N PHE A 88 -14.28 3.80 4.38
CA PHE A 88 -14.38 3.29 5.74
C PHE A 88 -14.96 4.32 6.71
N THR A 89 -14.62 5.60 6.55
CA THR A 89 -15.17 6.70 7.37
C THR A 89 -16.55 7.17 6.91
N GLY A 90 -17.08 6.63 5.80
CA GLY A 90 -18.40 7.00 5.25
C GLY A 90 -18.42 8.37 4.56
N ASP A 91 -17.25 8.87 4.17
CA ASP A 91 -17.09 10.15 3.47
C ASP A 91 -17.26 10.00 1.95
N ARG A 92 -17.52 11.12 1.26
CA ARG A 92 -17.61 11.10 -0.21
C ARG A 92 -16.22 10.96 -0.82
N LEU A 93 -16.05 9.90 -1.61
CA LEU A 93 -14.85 9.69 -2.42
C LEU A 93 -14.61 10.86 -3.37
N PRO A 94 -13.37 11.38 -3.45
CA PRO A 94 -12.99 12.24 -4.56
C PRO A 94 -13.03 11.44 -5.88
N SER A 95 -13.04 12.14 -7.00
CA SER A 95 -13.03 11.50 -8.32
C SER A 95 -11.84 10.53 -8.45
N LEU A 96 -12.12 9.25 -8.75
CA LEU A 96 -11.08 8.25 -8.99
C LEU A 96 -10.16 8.66 -10.14
N ALA A 97 -10.71 9.31 -11.17
CA ALA A 97 -9.90 9.82 -12.29
C ALA A 97 -8.85 10.84 -11.81
N PHE A 98 -9.19 11.68 -10.83
CA PHE A 98 -8.27 12.66 -10.27
C PHE A 98 -7.20 11.99 -9.40
N LEU A 99 -7.59 11.02 -8.56
CA LEU A 99 -6.63 10.26 -7.75
C LEU A 99 -5.65 9.48 -8.64
N PHE A 100 -6.12 8.77 -9.65
CA PHE A 100 -5.24 7.93 -10.46
C PHE A 100 -4.51 8.67 -11.59
N LEU A 101 -4.74 9.98 -11.77
CA LEU A 101 -4.05 10.77 -12.78
C LEU A 101 -2.53 10.78 -12.60
N ILE A 102 -2.04 11.12 -11.40
CA ILE A 102 -0.60 11.16 -11.10
C ILE A 102 0.04 9.77 -11.17
N PRO A 103 -0.57 8.70 -10.63
CA PRO A 103 -0.10 7.33 -10.82
C PRO A 103 0.04 6.93 -12.29
N CYS A 104 -0.98 7.17 -13.11
CA CYS A 104 -0.95 6.87 -14.54
C CYS A 104 0.13 7.66 -15.26
N ALA A 105 0.22 8.97 -15.01
CA ALA A 105 1.26 9.81 -15.60
C ALA A 105 2.66 9.32 -15.21
N THR A 106 2.86 8.92 -13.94
CA THR A 106 4.15 8.39 -13.47
C THR A 106 4.54 7.10 -14.18
N LEU A 107 3.60 6.20 -14.46
CA LEU A 107 3.86 5.00 -15.25
C LEU A 107 4.21 5.34 -16.71
N VAL A 108 3.52 6.29 -17.33
CA VAL A 108 3.85 6.74 -18.69
C VAL A 108 5.27 7.33 -18.73
N VAL A 109 5.65 8.12 -17.74
CA VAL A 109 7.01 8.67 -17.63
C VAL A 109 8.05 7.58 -17.43
N TYR A 110 7.76 6.58 -16.58
CA TYR A 110 8.66 5.44 -16.36
C TYR A 110 8.96 4.68 -17.67
N TRP A 111 7.91 4.34 -18.42
CA TRP A 111 8.02 3.48 -19.60
C TRP A 111 8.45 4.22 -20.87
N ASN A 112 8.56 5.55 -20.82
CA ASN A 112 9.03 6.36 -21.94
C ASN A 112 10.55 6.59 -21.82
N PRO A 113 11.39 6.01 -22.71
CA PRO A 113 12.85 6.14 -22.63
C PRO A 113 13.33 7.60 -22.68
N ASP A 114 12.65 8.44 -23.46
CA ASP A 114 13.00 9.86 -23.63
C ASP A 114 12.80 10.66 -22.33
N TRP A 115 11.97 10.15 -21.42
CA TRP A 115 11.62 10.79 -20.16
C TRP A 115 12.28 10.11 -18.95
N SER A 116 13.17 9.15 -19.18
CA SER A 116 13.90 8.42 -18.14
C SER A 116 14.56 9.36 -17.11
N SER A 117 15.20 10.44 -17.56
CA SER A 117 15.83 11.47 -16.71
C SER A 117 14.86 12.18 -15.75
N LEU A 118 13.56 12.22 -16.06
CA LEU A 118 12.54 12.77 -15.15
C LEU A 118 12.33 11.86 -13.94
N MET A 119 12.51 10.56 -14.10
CA MET A 119 12.31 9.57 -13.04
C MET A 119 13.60 9.19 -12.33
N TRP A 120 14.67 8.93 -13.09
CA TRP A 120 15.98 8.63 -12.52
C TRP A 120 17.15 8.97 -13.45
N SER A 121 18.31 9.24 -12.85
CA SER A 121 19.60 9.31 -13.53
C SER A 121 20.48 8.17 -13.02
N ILE A 122 20.98 7.33 -13.93
CA ILE A 122 21.88 6.23 -13.57
C ILE A 122 23.27 6.81 -13.34
N ASN A 123 23.81 6.63 -12.14
CA ASN A 123 25.13 7.14 -11.79
C ASN A 123 26.21 6.06 -11.90
N ARG A 124 25.86 4.81 -11.58
CA ARG A 124 26.80 3.68 -11.53
C ARG A 124 26.03 2.37 -11.57
N GLU A 125 26.58 1.35 -12.21
CA GLU A 125 26.12 -0.03 -12.06
C GLU A 125 27.10 -0.76 -11.14
N ASP A 126 26.61 -1.31 -10.03
CA ASP A 126 27.40 -2.12 -9.09
C ASP A 126 26.84 -3.54 -9.05
N TRP A 127 27.71 -4.53 -8.80
CA TRP A 127 27.31 -5.92 -8.66
C TRP A 127 27.12 -6.27 -7.19
N PHE A 128 25.93 -6.74 -6.82
CA PHE A 128 25.61 -7.16 -5.45
C PHE A 128 24.95 -8.54 -5.46
N PHE A 129 25.52 -9.50 -4.72
CA PHE A 129 25.09 -10.91 -4.70
C PHE A 129 24.98 -11.60 -6.07
N GLY A 130 25.76 -11.17 -7.07
CA GLY A 130 25.67 -11.71 -8.44
C GLY A 130 24.57 -11.10 -9.29
N PHE A 131 23.91 -10.04 -8.80
CA PHE A 131 22.94 -9.24 -9.54
C PHE A 131 23.55 -7.88 -9.89
N SER A 132 23.32 -7.42 -11.12
CA SER A 132 23.61 -6.05 -11.52
C SER A 132 22.57 -5.13 -10.90
N ILE A 133 23.01 -4.18 -10.09
CA ILE A 133 22.15 -3.19 -9.47
C ILE A 133 22.57 -1.79 -9.93
N ALA A 134 21.64 -1.10 -10.57
CA ALA A 134 21.83 0.31 -10.92
C ALA A 134 21.73 1.17 -9.66
N HIS A 135 22.76 1.96 -9.40
CA HIS A 135 22.67 3.11 -8.51
C HIS A 135 22.10 4.27 -9.30
N TYR A 136 20.93 4.71 -8.87
CA TYR A 136 20.21 5.78 -9.54
C TYR A 136 19.87 6.91 -8.57
N GLU A 137 19.99 8.13 -9.06
CA GLU A 137 19.45 9.31 -8.42
C GLU A 137 18.03 9.56 -8.88
N ARG A 138 17.14 9.94 -7.95
CA ARG A 138 15.76 10.29 -8.28
C ARG A 138 15.71 11.57 -9.10
N GLY A 139 15.01 11.51 -10.23
CA GLY A 139 14.77 12.66 -11.11
C GLY A 139 13.72 13.63 -10.56
N PRO A 140 13.51 14.78 -11.24
CA PRO A 140 12.62 15.85 -10.79
C PRO A 140 11.15 15.42 -10.70
N TRP A 141 10.63 14.60 -11.61
CA TRP A 141 9.25 14.11 -11.53
C TRP A 141 9.04 13.28 -10.27
N PHE A 142 9.98 12.37 -9.99
CA PHE A 142 9.88 11.54 -8.80
C PHE A 142 9.98 12.38 -7.51
N LYS A 143 10.93 13.32 -7.45
CA LYS A 143 11.18 14.18 -6.27
C LYS A 143 10.07 15.19 -5.98
N PHE A 144 9.56 15.87 -7.01
CA PHE A 144 8.69 17.03 -6.84
C PHE A 144 7.22 16.77 -7.15
N VAL A 145 6.90 15.71 -7.89
CA VAL A 145 5.51 15.36 -8.23
C VAL A 145 5.08 14.11 -7.46
N HIS A 146 5.76 12.99 -7.70
CA HIS A 146 5.32 11.69 -7.17
C HIS A 146 5.44 11.62 -5.64
N ILE A 147 6.61 11.95 -5.08
CA ILE A 147 6.84 11.92 -3.62
C ILE A 147 5.82 12.80 -2.87
N PRO A 148 5.67 14.10 -3.17
CA PRO A 148 4.73 14.96 -2.45
C PRO A 148 3.28 14.48 -2.58
N TYR A 149 2.89 14.00 -3.76
CA TYR A 149 1.57 13.40 -3.99
C TYR A 149 1.33 12.20 -3.07
N CYS A 150 2.27 11.24 -3.01
CA CYS A 150 2.14 10.05 -2.17
C CYS A 150 2.01 10.39 -0.69
N TYR A 151 2.84 11.29 -0.16
CA TYR A 151 2.76 11.69 1.23
C TYR A 151 1.48 12.50 1.53
N ALA A 152 1.04 13.36 0.61
CA ALA A 152 -0.21 14.09 0.77
C ALA A 152 -1.41 13.15 0.91
N LEU A 153 -1.53 12.13 0.05
CA LEU A 153 -2.63 11.17 0.14
C LEU A 153 -2.60 10.32 1.42
N ASN A 154 -1.40 9.89 1.84
CA ASN A 154 -1.24 9.17 3.10
C ASN A 154 -1.65 10.05 4.28
N MET A 155 -1.17 11.30 4.35
CA MET A 155 -1.51 12.25 5.41
C MET A 155 -3.00 12.59 5.41
N LEU A 156 -3.63 12.73 4.24
CA LEU A 156 -5.07 12.92 4.12
C LEU A 156 -5.82 11.73 4.70
N GLY A 157 -5.45 10.49 4.35
CA GLY A 157 -6.04 9.28 4.92
C GLY A 157 -5.93 9.25 6.45
N GLN A 158 -4.75 9.57 6.98
CA GLN A 158 -4.58 9.68 8.44
C GLN A 158 -5.46 10.78 9.04
N GLY A 159 -5.58 11.93 8.38
CA GLY A 159 -6.47 13.01 8.79
C GLY A 159 -7.94 12.60 8.86
N TYR A 160 -8.43 11.82 7.89
CA TYR A 160 -9.79 11.26 7.91
C TYR A 160 -10.00 10.34 9.12
N LEU A 161 -9.04 9.46 9.42
CA LEU A 161 -9.10 8.57 10.58
C LEU A 161 -9.09 9.35 11.91
N VAL A 162 -8.20 10.33 12.06
CA VAL A 162 -8.15 11.19 13.26
C VAL A 162 -9.46 11.95 13.44
N ARG A 163 -10.00 12.52 12.36
CA ARG A 163 -11.29 13.21 12.39
C ARG A 163 -12.43 12.27 12.82
N ALA A 164 -12.48 11.07 12.27
CA ALA A 164 -13.48 10.06 12.63
C ALA A 164 -13.36 9.63 14.11
N LEU A 165 -12.13 9.48 14.61
CA LEU A 165 -11.85 9.20 16.03
C LEU A 165 -12.37 10.32 16.94
N TRP A 166 -12.17 11.59 16.57
CA TRP A 166 -12.65 12.74 17.34
C TRP A 166 -14.17 12.90 17.31
N GLN A 167 -14.81 12.55 16.20
CA GLN A 167 -16.26 12.67 16.04
C GLN A 167 -17.04 11.51 16.69
N SER A 168 -16.38 10.37 16.91
CA SER A 168 -16.97 9.21 17.56
C SER A 168 -17.28 9.48 19.05
N ARG A 169 -18.58 9.49 19.41
CA ARG A 169 -19.08 9.71 20.78
C ARG A 169 -19.19 8.44 21.65
N ARG A 170 -18.74 7.25 21.21
CA ARG A 170 -18.95 5.99 21.94
C ARG A 170 -17.72 5.06 22.01
N LYS A 171 -17.72 4.19 23.03
CA LYS A 171 -16.73 3.22 23.54
C LYS A 171 -16.10 2.21 22.53
N GLN A 172 -16.22 2.35 21.22
CA GLN A 172 -15.77 1.34 20.24
C GLN A 172 -14.92 1.93 19.11
N ASN A 173 -13.91 2.72 19.47
CA ASN A 173 -12.94 3.33 18.55
C ASN A 173 -11.80 2.39 18.15
N GLN A 174 -11.82 1.14 18.60
CA GLN A 174 -10.74 0.18 18.39
C GLN A 174 -10.42 -0.03 16.91
N PRO A 175 -11.40 -0.24 15.99
CA PRO A 175 -11.08 -0.43 14.57
C PRO A 175 -10.44 0.80 13.92
N LEU A 176 -10.89 2.01 14.29
CA LEU A 176 -10.31 3.26 13.79
C LEU A 176 -8.88 3.47 14.30
N LEU A 177 -8.63 3.18 15.58
CA LEU A 177 -7.29 3.28 16.16
C LEU A 177 -6.35 2.25 15.53
N LEU A 178 -6.81 1.02 15.31
CA LEU A 178 -6.01 0.01 14.64
C LEU A 178 -5.67 0.42 13.20
N LEU A 179 -6.65 0.92 12.44
CA LEU A 179 -6.40 1.39 11.07
C LEU A 179 -5.41 2.56 11.03
N LEU A 180 -5.46 3.46 12.02
CA LEU A 180 -4.48 4.54 12.17
C LEU A 180 -3.07 3.97 12.34
N LEU A 181 -2.91 3.00 13.25
CA LEU A 181 -1.64 2.31 13.48
C LEU A 181 -1.16 1.55 12.23
N CYS A 182 -2.07 0.86 11.55
CA CYS A 182 -1.80 0.15 10.30
C CYS A 182 -1.31 1.10 9.20
N GLY A 183 -1.83 2.32 9.11
CA GLY A 183 -1.30 3.30 8.15
C GLY A 183 0.07 3.87 8.52
N ILE A 184 0.48 3.78 9.80
CA ILE A 184 1.77 4.32 10.29
C ILE A 184 2.91 3.30 10.10
N ILE A 185 2.64 2.00 10.26
CA ILE A 185 3.67 0.94 10.15
C ILE A 185 4.44 1.02 8.83
N PRO A 186 3.81 1.09 7.64
CA PRO A 186 4.52 1.16 6.37
C PRO A 186 5.31 2.46 6.21
N LEU A 187 4.83 3.58 6.77
CA LEU A 187 5.54 4.85 6.73
C LEU A 187 6.85 4.79 7.54
N ILE A 188 6.82 4.16 8.71
CA ILE A 188 8.03 3.94 9.52
C ILE A 188 9.03 3.08 8.74
N LEU A 189 8.59 1.96 8.16
CA LEU A 189 9.47 1.10 7.38
C LEU A 189 10.01 1.80 6.13
N ASN A 190 9.19 2.62 5.47
CA ASN A 190 9.62 3.42 4.34
C ASN A 190 10.72 4.41 4.73
N VAL A 191 10.55 5.15 5.84
CA VAL A 191 11.59 6.05 6.35
C VAL A 191 12.87 5.30 6.70
N LEU A 192 12.77 4.11 7.30
CA LEU A 192 13.94 3.27 7.60
C LEU A 192 14.65 2.83 6.32
N THR A 193 13.94 2.32 5.33
CA THR A 193 14.50 1.92 4.02
C THR A 193 15.16 3.10 3.29
N LEU A 194 14.64 4.32 3.46
CA LEU A 194 15.19 5.54 2.88
C LEU A 194 16.34 6.15 3.69
N SER A 195 16.56 5.71 4.92
CA SER A 195 17.53 6.30 5.82
C SER A 195 18.97 5.86 5.49
N PRO A 196 19.98 6.72 5.70
CA PRO A 196 21.39 6.35 5.57
C PRO A 196 21.82 5.22 6.52
N LEU A 197 21.05 4.98 7.60
CA LEU A 197 21.31 3.92 8.57
C LEU A 197 21.07 2.52 7.99
N TYR A 198 20.30 2.42 6.91
CA TYR A 198 19.98 1.17 6.22
C TYR A 198 20.78 0.98 4.91
N ASP A 199 21.85 1.77 4.71
CA ASP A 199 22.64 1.82 3.47
C ASP A 199 23.19 0.46 2.97
N PRO A 200 23.65 -0.48 3.83
CA PRO A 200 24.11 -1.80 3.37
C PRO A 200 22.99 -2.68 2.79
N PHE A 201 21.73 -2.35 3.07
CA PHE A 201 20.55 -3.11 2.69
C PHE A 201 19.54 -2.27 1.90
N ARG A 202 19.95 -1.10 1.39
CA ARG A 202 19.07 -0.16 0.65
C ARG A 202 18.32 -0.76 -0.54
N PHE A 203 18.78 -1.91 -1.03
CA PHE A 203 18.15 -2.67 -2.12
C PHE A 203 16.92 -3.47 -1.68
N PHE A 204 16.75 -3.67 -0.37
CA PHE A 204 15.64 -4.40 0.21
C PHE A 204 14.60 -3.41 0.73
N ASP A 205 13.49 -3.27 0.00
CA ASP A 205 12.38 -2.46 0.48
C ASP A 205 11.56 -3.24 1.50
N LEU A 206 11.47 -2.71 2.72
CA LEU A 206 10.70 -3.30 3.83
C LEU A 206 9.25 -2.79 3.85
N THR A 207 8.94 -1.72 3.12
CA THR A 207 7.59 -1.15 2.97
C THR A 207 6.53 -2.20 2.59
N PRO A 208 6.71 -3.08 1.58
CA PRO A 208 5.72 -4.10 1.23
C PRO A 208 5.44 -5.07 2.40
N ILE A 209 6.45 -5.43 3.18
CA ILE A 209 6.27 -6.25 4.38
C ILE A 209 5.42 -5.49 5.40
N GLY A 210 5.69 -4.21 5.64
CA GLY A 210 4.86 -3.36 6.50
C GLY A 210 3.40 -3.26 6.03
N MET A 211 3.19 -3.13 4.72
CA MET A 211 1.85 -3.12 4.11
C MET A 211 1.13 -4.45 4.32
N SER A 212 1.83 -5.58 4.20
CA SER A 212 1.23 -6.90 4.43
C SER A 212 0.81 -7.12 5.89
N ILE A 213 1.64 -6.69 6.84
CA ILE A 213 1.33 -6.73 8.27
C ILE A 213 0.07 -5.90 8.55
N SER A 214 0.05 -4.68 8.02
CA SER A 214 -1.09 -3.76 8.12
C SER A 214 -2.37 -4.34 7.53
N SER A 215 -2.25 -5.04 6.39
CA SER A 215 -3.37 -5.73 5.72
C SER A 215 -3.92 -6.88 6.56
N ILE A 216 -3.05 -7.69 7.18
CA ILE A 216 -3.43 -8.80 8.04
C ILE A 216 -4.18 -8.30 9.29
N PHE A 217 -3.64 -7.28 9.95
CA PHE A 217 -4.29 -6.69 11.13
C PHE A 217 -5.64 -6.05 10.78
N SER A 218 -5.68 -5.28 9.69
CA SER A 218 -6.92 -4.64 9.22
C SER A 218 -7.99 -5.66 8.80
N ALA A 219 -7.59 -6.85 8.31
CA ALA A 219 -8.51 -7.93 8.00
C ALA A 219 -9.10 -8.58 9.26
N GLY A 220 -8.32 -8.71 10.34
CA GLY A 220 -8.76 -9.32 11.60
C GLY A 220 -9.75 -8.46 12.40
N ASP A 221 -9.62 -7.13 12.32
CA ASP A 221 -10.42 -6.15 13.06
C ASP A 221 -11.55 -5.53 12.25
N CYS A 222 -11.67 -5.85 10.95
CA CYS A 222 -12.91 -5.58 10.20
C CYS A 222 -14.03 -6.31 10.94
N PRO A 223 -15.03 -5.62 11.52
CA PRO A 223 -15.75 -6.09 12.69
C PRO A 223 -16.54 -7.39 12.44
N THR A 224 -15.85 -8.51 12.64
CA THR A 224 -16.41 -9.76 13.11
C THR A 224 -16.40 -9.70 14.63
N ILE A 225 -17.48 -9.19 15.23
CA ILE A 225 -18.08 -9.62 16.51
C ILE A 225 -19.32 -8.73 16.72
N ASN A 226 -20.47 -9.23 16.26
CA ASN A 226 -21.80 -9.07 16.87
C ASN A 226 -22.86 -9.72 15.96
N PHE A 227 -22.76 -11.04 15.76
CA PHE A 227 -23.85 -11.81 15.11
C PHE A 227 -24.82 -12.44 16.12
N PHE A 228 -24.70 -12.11 17.41
CA PHE A 228 -25.54 -12.70 18.46
C PHE A 228 -26.28 -11.72 19.36
N ASN A 229 -26.21 -10.40 19.10
CA ASN A 229 -26.86 -9.44 19.98
C ASN A 229 -27.31 -8.17 19.27
N ASP A 230 -28.22 -8.26 18.31
CA ASP A 230 -29.32 -7.30 18.36
C ASP A 230 -30.64 -7.94 17.95
N ARG A 231 -31.53 -7.98 18.94
CA ARG A 231 -32.89 -8.47 18.82
C ARG A 231 -33.66 -7.42 18.03
N ARG A 232 -34.50 -7.89 17.10
CA ARG A 232 -35.78 -7.30 16.69
C ARG A 232 -35.90 -5.79 16.99
N LEU A 233 -35.66 -4.94 16.00
CA LEU A 233 -36.34 -3.64 15.99
C LEU A 233 -37.85 -3.93 15.90
N PRO A 234 -38.68 -3.54 16.90
CA PRO A 234 -40.10 -3.64 16.77
C PRO A 234 -40.55 -2.58 15.76
N THR A 235 -40.98 -3.02 14.58
CA THR A 235 -41.79 -2.22 13.66
C THR A 235 -43.16 -2.01 14.29
N ASN A 236 -43.20 -1.06 15.22
CA ASN A 236 -44.43 -0.47 15.69
C ASN A 236 -44.34 1.01 15.34
N LYS A 237 -45.06 1.43 14.30
CA LYS A 237 -46.15 2.40 14.43
C LYS A 237 -46.60 3.01 13.09
N PHE A 238 -47.90 2.78 12.84
CA PHE A 238 -48.89 3.71 12.30
C PHE A 238 -48.91 4.04 10.80
N LEU A 239 -49.81 3.32 10.11
CA LEU A 239 -50.70 3.90 9.08
C LEU A 239 -51.54 5.03 9.70
N PRO A 240 -51.80 6.11 8.94
CA PRO A 240 -53.07 6.82 9.01
C PRO A 240 -53.94 6.50 7.79
N ALA A 241 -55.24 6.51 8.05
CA ALA A 241 -56.36 6.30 7.15
C ALA A 241 -56.47 7.35 6.02
#